data_AF-A0A1H4WL50-F1
#
_entry.id   AF-A0A1H4WL50-F1
#
_cell.length_a   1.000
_cell.length_b   1.000
_cell.length_c   1.000
_cell.angle_alpha   90.00
_cell.angle_beta   90.00
_cell.angle_gamma   90.00
#
_symmetry.space_group_name_H-M   'P 1'
#
loop_
_entity.id
_entity.type
_entity.pdbx_description
1 polymer ?
#
loop_
_entity_poly.entity_id
_entity_poly.type
_entity_poly.pdbx_seq_one_letter_code
_entity_poly.pdbx_strand_id
1 'polypeptide(L)'
;MHHQSQQSHPSHRVRGDVASRLVVAVGRVRRLAALVVGSIALVVTVLPSTAVTQPVASSYLCSGYSGCQDAGYGNGGYSRVNNKQYWKMFAGHNCTNYIAYRLIQNGMPDQRPWSGNGNAEVWGVAMASITDQTPRVGAIAWYKAGRSPAGSSGHVAYVEQVISPTEIIVSEDYWGGDFHWRRATTSSGWPSGFIHFNDQVVEQTTAPTITGTPMVGAPLEVATGAWTPAPTAVSVQWSADGAPIAGATAPTYVPTPDVKGKTLTASVTATLDGYAAGQATLTTAPVAPGTLQPTTLPAIQGTPEVGQTLNLAPAAWSPQPTKAVTQWYVDGAPLEGATGPTLVLGRAQVGARISARMTGSAQGYAKSRTMAPATDVVLAKAVRINEPSRVSGKAEVGQVLTAKAGTARPASRTVSYVWLRDGKRIAKATNRRYTLRAADLGRTVSVQVTSSNPSFRDAVENVAAAPVTTVPVVRATARSRKNLVTVDLRVKALGAPRPDGAISVRIGDKTVTGQLTKGKERLVVHGLKAGRYRVLVTYAGTTVVQAATARASVRVDPRRR
;
A
#
# COMPACT_ATOMS: atom_id res chain seq x y z
N MET A 1 41.37 -6.11 -41.95
CA MET A 1 40.60 -7.09 -42.75
C MET A 1 39.15 -6.62 -42.71
N HIS A 2 38.70 -5.74 -43.64
CA HIS A 2 37.99 -6.04 -44.90
C HIS A 2 36.81 -7.02 -44.69
N HIS A 3 35.56 -6.81 -45.10
CA HIS A 3 34.92 -5.85 -46.01
C HIS A 3 33.39 -5.84 -45.76
N GLN A 4 32.70 -4.74 -46.05
CA GLN A 4 31.24 -4.60 -46.22
C GLN A 4 30.73 -5.21 -47.56
N SER A 5 29.44 -5.61 -47.66
CA SER A 5 28.48 -5.27 -48.75
C SER A 5 27.11 -5.98 -48.56
N GLN A 6 25.97 -5.24 -48.50
CA GLN A 6 24.91 -4.99 -49.52
C GLN A 6 23.91 -6.16 -49.76
N GLN A 7 22.59 -5.99 -49.50
CA GLN A 7 21.50 -5.49 -50.40
C GLN A 7 21.37 -6.32 -51.72
N SER A 8 20.24 -6.71 -52.31
CA SER A 8 18.79 -6.39 -52.23
C SER A 8 18.00 -7.35 -53.17
N HIS A 9 16.66 -7.39 -53.02
CA HIS A 9 15.55 -8.07 -53.75
C HIS A 9 15.68 -8.60 -55.20
N PRO A 10 14.72 -9.50 -55.57
CA PRO A 10 14.01 -9.37 -56.85
C PRO A 10 12.45 -9.52 -56.79
N SER A 11 11.77 -8.57 -57.44
CA SER A 11 10.67 -8.66 -58.44
C SER A 11 9.44 -9.62 -58.36
N HIS A 12 8.24 -8.98 -58.41
CA HIS A 12 7.06 -9.16 -59.32
C HIS A 12 6.19 -10.44 -59.49
N ARG A 13 4.86 -10.15 -59.49
CA ARG A 13 3.67 -10.69 -60.24
C ARG A 13 3.08 -12.05 -59.80
N VAL A 14 1.81 -12.13 -59.33
CA VAL A 14 0.46 -12.02 -59.97
C VAL A 14 -0.09 -13.35 -60.53
N ARG A 15 -1.33 -13.70 -60.07
CA ARG A 15 -2.38 -14.65 -60.52
C ARG A 15 -2.78 -15.55 -59.35
N GLY A 16 -4.02 -15.54 -58.83
CA GLY A 16 -5.30 -15.80 -59.52
C GLY A 16 -5.53 -17.33 -59.51
N ASP A 17 -6.69 -17.92 -59.32
CA ASP A 17 -8.07 -17.48 -59.06
C ASP A 17 -8.88 -18.78 -58.88
N VAL A 18 -10.02 -18.71 -58.19
CA VAL A 18 -11.27 -19.45 -58.48
C VAL A 18 -11.34 -21.00 -58.43
N ALA A 19 -12.32 -21.46 -57.65
CA ALA A 19 -13.38 -22.40 -58.06
C ALA A 19 -14.60 -22.14 -57.14
N SER A 20 -15.88 -22.11 -57.53
CA SER A 20 -16.65 -22.25 -58.77
C SER A 20 -18.10 -21.84 -58.38
N ARG A 21 -18.81 -20.96 -59.12
CA ARG A 21 -19.72 -21.20 -60.28
C ARG A 21 -20.92 -22.12 -59.95
N LEU A 22 -22.17 -21.97 -60.42
CA LEU A 22 -22.99 -21.04 -61.25
C LEU A 22 -24.45 -21.63 -61.17
N VAL A 23 -25.60 -20.99 -61.42
CA VAL A 23 -26.28 -20.50 -62.67
C VAL A 23 -27.63 -19.87 -62.19
N VAL A 24 -28.01 -18.59 -62.37
CA VAL A 24 -28.54 -17.76 -63.50
C VAL A 24 -30.00 -18.00 -63.97
N ALA A 25 -30.84 -16.93 -63.88
CA ALA A 25 -31.70 -16.34 -64.95
C ALA A 25 -32.51 -15.13 -64.38
N VAL A 26 -32.13 -13.87 -64.61
CA VAL A 26 -32.53 -12.88 -65.66
C VAL A 26 -33.98 -12.37 -65.62
N GLY A 27 -34.14 -11.06 -65.45
CA GLY A 27 -35.34 -10.27 -65.78
C GLY A 27 -35.25 -8.81 -65.33
N ARG A 28 -34.80 -7.91 -66.24
CA ARG A 28 -34.73 -6.44 -66.04
C ARG A 28 -36.10 -5.78 -66.26
N VAL A 29 -36.49 -4.81 -65.42
CA VAL A 29 -37.09 -3.53 -65.85
C VAL A 29 -36.67 -2.43 -64.88
N ARG A 30 -35.97 -1.40 -65.39
CA ARG A 30 -35.75 -0.10 -64.73
C ARG A 30 -36.84 0.86 -65.19
N ARG A 31 -37.43 1.63 -64.28
CA ARG A 31 -38.03 2.93 -64.59
C ARG A 31 -37.51 3.96 -63.58
N LEU A 32 -36.72 4.91 -64.10
CA LEU A 32 -36.57 6.23 -63.51
C LEU A 32 -37.89 6.98 -63.69
N ALA A 33 -38.31 7.71 -62.67
CA ALA A 33 -39.25 8.82 -62.81
C ALA A 33 -38.66 10.02 -62.09
N ALA A 34 -38.12 10.95 -62.88
CA ALA A 34 -37.97 12.34 -62.49
C ALA A 34 -39.36 13.00 -62.60
N LEU A 35 -39.72 13.83 -61.62
CA LEU A 35 -40.84 14.76 -61.78
C LEU A 35 -40.38 16.17 -61.42
N VAL A 36 -40.25 16.98 -62.47
CA VAL A 36 -40.24 18.44 -62.46
C VAL A 36 -41.70 18.88 -62.54
N VAL A 37 -42.18 19.60 -61.53
CA VAL A 37 -43.36 20.50 -61.57
C VAL A 37 -43.07 21.53 -60.47
N GLY A 38 -43.01 22.83 -60.67
CA GLY A 38 -43.71 23.69 -61.62
C GLY A 38 -44.25 24.83 -60.79
N SER A 39 -43.49 25.91 -60.66
CA SER A 39 -43.87 27.13 -59.95
C SER A 39 -45.02 27.80 -60.69
N ILE A 40 -46.26 27.53 -60.28
CA ILE A 40 -47.44 28.26 -60.75
C ILE A 40 -47.70 29.38 -59.74
N ALA A 41 -47.35 30.60 -60.13
CA ALA A 41 -47.84 31.81 -59.51
C ALA A 41 -49.34 31.94 -59.82
N LEU A 42 -50.18 31.55 -58.85
CA LEU A 42 -51.60 31.85 -58.91
C LEU A 42 -51.81 33.27 -58.38
N VAL A 43 -51.98 34.22 -59.32
CA VAL A 43 -52.55 35.54 -59.05
C VAL A 43 -54.00 35.31 -58.61
N VAL A 44 -54.23 35.35 -57.30
CA VAL A 44 -55.59 35.48 -56.74
C VAL A 44 -55.98 36.94 -56.93
N THR A 45 -56.91 37.17 -57.86
CA THR A 45 -57.61 38.44 -57.97
C THR A 45 -58.36 38.70 -56.66
N VAL A 46 -57.99 39.79 -56.00
CA VAL A 46 -58.71 40.36 -54.86
C VAL A 46 -60.06 40.84 -55.38
N LEU A 47 -61.09 40.01 -55.23
CA LEU A 47 -62.45 40.52 -55.17
C LEU A 47 -62.62 41.12 -53.76
N PRO A 48 -63.16 42.36 -53.63
CA PRO A 48 -63.50 42.89 -52.33
C PRO A 48 -64.63 42.02 -51.77
N SER A 49 -64.29 41.05 -50.92
CA SER A 49 -65.25 40.45 -50.03
C SER A 49 -65.74 41.58 -49.15
N THR A 50 -67.01 41.94 -49.33
CA THR A 50 -67.74 42.75 -48.37
C THR A 50 -67.46 42.16 -46.99
N ALA A 51 -66.90 42.99 -46.11
CA ALA A 51 -66.73 42.66 -44.72
C ALA A 51 -68.12 42.37 -44.16
N VAL A 52 -68.49 41.10 -44.14
CA VAL A 52 -69.51 40.62 -43.22
C VAL A 52 -68.89 40.81 -41.85
N THR A 53 -69.36 41.82 -41.13
CA THR A 53 -69.19 41.92 -39.69
C THR A 53 -69.84 40.69 -39.08
N GLN A 54 -69.04 39.62 -38.95
CA GLN A 54 -69.39 38.47 -38.12
C GLN A 54 -69.64 39.00 -36.71
N PRO A 55 -70.76 38.64 -36.05
CA PRO A 55 -70.92 38.92 -34.63
C PRO A 55 -69.74 38.26 -33.92
N VAL A 56 -69.17 38.97 -32.93
CA VAL A 56 -68.07 38.46 -32.10
C VAL A 56 -68.48 37.10 -31.57
N ALA A 57 -67.91 36.02 -32.13
CA ALA A 57 -68.11 34.69 -31.58
C ALA A 57 -67.73 34.76 -30.11
N SER A 58 -68.63 34.28 -29.24
CA SER A 58 -68.39 34.21 -27.80
C SER A 58 -66.95 33.78 -27.54
N SER A 59 -66.19 34.57 -26.77
CA SER A 59 -64.83 34.21 -26.39
C SER A 59 -64.82 32.87 -25.64
N TYR A 60 -65.93 32.51 -25.00
CA TYR A 60 -66.12 31.22 -24.34
C TYR A 60 -66.37 30.11 -25.36
N LEU A 61 -65.53 29.08 -25.27
CA LEU A 61 -65.64 27.84 -26.04
C LEU A 61 -66.66 26.89 -25.41
N CYS A 62 -66.83 26.96 -24.09
CA CYS A 62 -67.81 26.22 -23.33
C CYS A 62 -68.03 26.87 -21.95
N SER A 63 -69.10 26.46 -21.28
CA SER A 63 -69.48 26.86 -19.92
C SER A 63 -69.99 25.65 -19.16
N GLY A 64 -69.81 25.64 -17.85
CA GLY A 64 -70.22 24.52 -17.02
C GLY A 64 -69.22 23.39 -17.02
N TYR A 65 -69.06 22.70 -15.88
CA TYR A 65 -68.26 21.49 -15.85
C TYR A 65 -68.77 20.43 -16.85
N SER A 66 -70.09 20.22 -16.93
CA SER A 66 -70.70 19.27 -17.88
C SER A 66 -70.61 19.77 -19.32
N GLY A 67 -71.04 21.01 -19.58
CA GLY A 67 -71.02 21.59 -20.93
C GLY A 67 -69.62 21.65 -21.53
N CYS A 68 -68.60 21.95 -20.72
CA CYS A 68 -67.21 21.85 -21.15
C CYS A 68 -66.76 20.41 -21.37
N GLN A 69 -67.10 19.49 -20.48
CA GLN A 69 -66.75 18.07 -20.64
C GLN A 69 -67.34 17.47 -21.93
N ASP A 70 -68.60 17.78 -22.23
CA ASP A 70 -69.32 17.34 -23.44
C ASP A 70 -68.70 17.93 -24.72
N ALA A 71 -68.19 19.17 -24.64
CA ALA A 71 -67.47 19.84 -25.71
C ALA A 71 -66.00 19.39 -25.86
N GLY A 72 -65.54 18.41 -25.07
CA GLY A 72 -64.17 17.88 -25.11
C GLY A 72 -63.14 18.69 -24.30
N TYR A 73 -63.60 19.64 -23.49
CA TYR A 73 -62.77 20.54 -22.68
C TYR A 73 -62.82 20.15 -21.19
N GLY A 74 -61.79 19.43 -20.73
CA GLY A 74 -61.72 18.93 -19.35
C GLY A 74 -61.43 20.01 -18.30
N ASN A 75 -61.81 19.75 -17.04
CA ASN A 75 -61.45 20.59 -15.88
C ASN A 75 -60.28 20.03 -15.06
N GLY A 76 -59.51 19.10 -15.62
CA GLY A 76 -58.43 18.41 -14.92
C GLY A 76 -58.91 17.55 -13.73
N GLY A 77 -60.21 17.26 -13.62
CA GLY A 77 -60.82 16.53 -12.51
C GLY A 77 -61.26 17.39 -11.32
N TYR A 78 -61.08 18.70 -11.39
CA TYR A 78 -61.43 19.65 -10.32
C TYR A 78 -62.90 19.56 -9.92
N SER A 79 -63.83 19.32 -10.85
CA SER A 79 -65.27 19.23 -10.55
C SER A 79 -65.63 18.16 -9.51
N ARG A 80 -64.77 17.15 -9.32
CA ARG A 80 -64.96 16.07 -8.34
C ARG A 80 -64.38 16.40 -6.96
N VAL A 81 -63.54 17.43 -6.87
CA VAL A 81 -62.74 17.74 -5.68
C VAL A 81 -62.76 19.22 -5.29
N ASN A 82 -63.59 20.03 -5.97
CA ASN A 82 -63.66 21.46 -5.73
C ASN A 82 -64.13 21.81 -4.31
N ASN A 83 -64.73 20.88 -3.57
CA ASN A 83 -65.07 21.03 -2.16
C ASN A 83 -63.85 21.07 -1.20
N LYS A 84 -62.63 20.86 -1.70
CA LYS A 84 -61.38 20.97 -0.94
C LYS A 84 -60.72 22.32 -1.12
N GLN A 85 -60.06 22.81 -0.07
CA GLN A 85 -59.20 23.98 -0.12
C GLN A 85 -57.79 23.56 -0.53
N TYR A 86 -57.28 24.15 -1.60
CA TYR A 86 -55.90 24.04 -2.06
C TYR A 86 -55.21 25.36 -1.79
N TRP A 87 -53.96 25.33 -1.30
CA TRP A 87 -53.23 26.55 -0.92
C TRP A 87 -53.97 27.45 0.10
N LYS A 88 -54.91 26.87 0.87
CA LYS A 88 -55.84 27.58 1.77
C LYS A 88 -56.75 28.60 1.05
N MET A 89 -56.96 28.44 -0.24
CA MET A 89 -57.96 29.20 -0.99
C MET A 89 -59.36 28.65 -0.71
N PHE A 90 -60.37 29.51 -0.77
CA PHE A 90 -61.74 29.09 -0.54
C PHE A 90 -62.18 28.05 -1.57
N ALA A 91 -62.75 26.94 -1.08
CA ALA A 91 -63.27 25.85 -1.89
C ALA A 91 -64.49 26.26 -2.74
N GLY A 92 -64.83 25.42 -3.70
CA GLY A 92 -65.95 25.57 -4.64
C GLY A 92 -65.52 26.22 -5.95
N HIS A 93 -66.50 26.86 -6.60
CA HIS A 93 -66.25 27.69 -7.78
C HIS A 93 -65.44 28.93 -7.37
N ASN A 94 -64.14 28.89 -7.67
CA ASN A 94 -63.16 29.92 -7.32
C ASN A 94 -61.91 29.79 -8.21
N CYS A 95 -61.55 30.86 -8.92
CA CYS A 95 -60.37 30.90 -9.78
C CYS A 95 -59.08 30.50 -9.04
N THR A 96 -58.85 31.07 -7.86
CA THR A 96 -57.60 30.86 -7.10
C THR A 96 -57.46 29.42 -6.61
N ASN A 97 -58.56 28.79 -6.17
CA ASN A 97 -58.57 27.40 -5.71
C ASN A 97 -58.41 26.42 -6.87
N TYR A 98 -59.05 26.70 -8.01
CA TYR A 98 -58.88 25.93 -9.24
C TYR A 98 -57.43 25.96 -9.73
N ILE A 99 -56.81 27.14 -9.77
CA ILE A 99 -55.41 27.24 -10.19
C ILE A 99 -54.47 26.57 -9.19
N ALA A 100 -54.68 26.73 -7.88
CA ALA A 100 -53.90 26.01 -6.88
C ALA A 100 -53.99 24.49 -7.10
N TYR A 101 -55.19 23.94 -7.33
CA TYR A 101 -55.36 22.53 -7.68
C TYR A 101 -54.56 22.14 -8.94
N ARG A 102 -54.68 22.90 -10.03
CA ARG A 102 -53.98 22.61 -11.30
C ARG A 102 -52.46 22.63 -11.11
N LEU A 103 -51.93 23.59 -10.36
CA LEU A 103 -50.51 23.70 -10.08
C LEU A 103 -50.01 22.54 -9.20
N ILE A 104 -50.79 22.09 -8.23
CA ILE A 104 -50.47 20.90 -7.42
C ILE A 104 -50.43 19.64 -8.30
N GLN A 105 -51.37 19.50 -9.24
CA GLN A 105 -51.31 18.41 -10.23
C GLN A 105 -50.06 18.51 -11.12
N ASN A 106 -49.55 19.71 -11.35
CA ASN A 106 -48.30 19.96 -12.08
C ASN A 106 -47.04 19.98 -11.17
N GLY A 107 -47.10 19.29 -10.03
CA GLY A 107 -45.94 19.05 -9.17
C GLY A 107 -45.57 20.18 -8.21
N MET A 108 -46.36 21.26 -8.10
CA MET A 108 -46.20 22.23 -7.01
C MET A 108 -46.64 21.62 -5.67
N PRO A 109 -46.02 22.01 -4.54
CA PRO A 109 -46.51 21.61 -3.23
C PRO A 109 -47.91 22.17 -2.97
N ASP A 110 -48.71 21.52 -2.10
CA ASP A 110 -49.98 22.08 -1.58
C ASP A 110 -49.72 23.14 -0.50
N GLN A 111 -48.86 24.10 -0.85
CA GLN A 111 -48.56 25.27 -0.07
C GLN A 111 -48.34 26.43 -1.04
N ARG A 112 -49.03 27.53 -0.78
CA ARG A 112 -48.85 28.77 -1.52
C ARG A 112 -47.42 29.31 -1.32
N PRO A 113 -46.72 29.72 -2.39
CA PRO A 113 -45.33 30.18 -2.29
C PRO A 113 -45.16 31.59 -1.70
N TRP A 114 -46.25 32.31 -1.42
CA TRP A 114 -46.21 33.61 -0.74
C TRP A 114 -47.21 33.68 0.42
N SER A 115 -47.00 34.67 1.30
CA SER A 115 -47.89 34.97 2.44
C SER A 115 -48.78 36.20 2.15
N GLY A 116 -49.80 36.43 2.99
CA GLY A 116 -50.69 37.59 2.84
C GLY A 116 -51.92 37.33 1.96
N ASN A 117 -52.37 38.34 1.23
CA ASN A 117 -53.62 38.30 0.45
C ASN A 117 -53.63 37.15 -0.58
N GLY A 118 -54.70 36.36 -0.59
CA GLY A 118 -54.91 35.21 -1.49
C GLY A 118 -55.62 35.54 -2.80
N ASN A 119 -56.23 36.73 -2.90
CA ASN A 119 -56.96 37.16 -4.07
C ASN A 119 -56.08 37.19 -5.31
N ALA A 120 -56.67 36.88 -6.46
CA ALA A 120 -55.99 36.85 -7.75
C ALA A 120 -55.28 38.16 -8.08
N GLU A 121 -55.80 39.32 -7.65
CA GLU A 121 -55.25 40.65 -7.94
C GLU A 121 -53.77 40.83 -7.59
N VAL A 122 -53.24 40.09 -6.61
CA VAL A 122 -51.84 40.22 -6.15
C VAL A 122 -50.91 39.15 -6.71
N TRP A 123 -51.40 38.10 -7.38
CA TRP A 123 -50.60 36.92 -7.71
C TRP A 123 -49.35 37.25 -8.53
N GLY A 124 -49.50 37.97 -9.65
CA GLY A 124 -48.35 38.34 -10.49
C GLY A 124 -47.44 39.41 -9.87
N VAL A 125 -47.91 40.15 -8.85
CA VAL A 125 -47.06 41.06 -8.08
C VAL A 125 -46.26 40.28 -7.04
N ALA A 126 -46.91 39.36 -6.32
CA ALA A 126 -46.27 38.49 -5.35
C ALA A 126 -45.22 37.57 -6.01
N MET A 127 -45.45 37.19 -7.27
CA MET A 127 -44.58 36.35 -8.07
C MET A 127 -43.90 37.10 -9.21
N ALA A 128 -43.53 38.37 -8.98
CA ALA A 128 -42.95 39.22 -10.01
C ALA A 128 -41.67 38.66 -10.66
N SER A 129 -40.88 37.85 -9.93
CA SER A 129 -39.66 37.22 -10.44
C SER A 129 -39.88 36.17 -11.52
N ILE A 130 -41.10 35.61 -11.61
CA ILE A 130 -41.48 34.55 -12.55
C ILE A 130 -42.71 34.96 -13.39
N THR A 131 -43.03 36.26 -13.41
CA THR A 131 -44.16 36.79 -14.18
C THR A 131 -43.63 37.61 -15.36
N ASP A 132 -43.97 37.20 -16.58
CA ASP A 132 -43.63 37.95 -17.79
C ASP A 132 -44.82 38.08 -18.76
N GLN A 133 -44.58 38.38 -20.05
CA GLN A 133 -45.61 38.60 -21.07
C GLN A 133 -45.70 37.47 -22.10
N THR A 134 -44.94 36.39 -21.90
CA THR A 134 -44.78 35.27 -22.83
C THR A 134 -45.78 34.18 -22.46
N PRO A 135 -46.80 33.92 -23.29
CA PRO A 135 -47.70 32.82 -23.03
C PRO A 135 -46.98 31.47 -23.15
N ARG A 136 -47.24 30.57 -22.19
CA ARG A 136 -46.79 29.17 -22.23
C ARG A 136 -47.92 28.27 -21.76
N VAL A 137 -48.00 27.08 -22.33
CA VAL A 137 -48.92 26.04 -21.84
C VAL A 137 -48.52 25.72 -20.40
N GLY A 138 -49.47 25.78 -19.47
CA GLY A 138 -49.23 25.60 -18.05
C GLY A 138 -48.99 26.88 -17.24
N ALA A 139 -48.66 28.00 -17.90
CA ALA A 139 -48.57 29.29 -17.22
C ALA A 139 -49.93 29.74 -16.70
N ILE A 140 -49.90 30.63 -15.70
CA ILE A 140 -51.12 31.22 -15.14
C ILE A 140 -51.33 32.58 -15.78
N ALA A 141 -52.38 32.66 -16.60
CA ALA A 141 -52.90 33.91 -17.12
C ALA A 141 -53.46 34.75 -15.96
N TRP A 142 -52.73 35.79 -15.56
CA TRP A 142 -53.07 36.63 -14.41
C TRP A 142 -53.66 37.98 -14.85
N TYR A 143 -54.73 38.39 -14.19
CA TYR A 143 -55.46 39.63 -14.47
C TYR A 143 -55.53 40.49 -13.22
N LYS A 144 -55.07 41.75 -13.34
CA LYS A 144 -55.23 42.76 -12.29
C LYS A 144 -56.71 43.06 -12.06
N ALA A 145 -57.04 43.54 -10.86
CA ALA A 145 -58.37 44.00 -10.52
C ALA A 145 -58.92 44.99 -11.58
N GLY A 146 -60.17 44.78 -12.00
CA GLY A 146 -60.87 45.62 -12.97
C GLY A 146 -60.45 45.45 -14.43
N ARG A 147 -59.58 44.49 -14.77
CA ARG A 147 -59.17 44.18 -16.15
C ARG A 147 -59.94 42.98 -16.67
N SER A 148 -60.87 43.21 -17.60
CA SER A 148 -61.71 42.14 -18.18
C SER A 148 -60.90 40.88 -18.57
N PRO A 149 -61.31 39.67 -18.12
CA PRO A 149 -62.58 39.36 -17.47
C PRO A 149 -62.59 39.53 -15.93
N ALA A 150 -61.53 40.05 -15.33
CA ALA A 150 -61.42 40.17 -13.87
C ALA A 150 -62.36 41.22 -13.26
N GLY A 151 -62.95 40.86 -12.12
CA GLY A 151 -63.65 41.76 -11.21
C GLY A 151 -62.71 42.52 -10.27
N SER A 152 -63.24 43.03 -9.16
CA SER A 152 -62.50 43.84 -8.18
C SER A 152 -61.41 43.08 -7.42
N SER A 153 -61.45 41.74 -7.39
CA SER A 153 -60.45 40.90 -6.72
C SER A 153 -59.40 40.29 -7.67
N GLY A 154 -59.36 40.77 -8.92
CA GLY A 154 -58.52 40.19 -9.97
C GLY A 154 -59.08 38.86 -10.49
N HIS A 155 -58.33 38.21 -11.38
CA HIS A 155 -58.66 36.87 -11.88
C HIS A 155 -57.41 36.10 -12.27
N VAL A 156 -57.49 34.77 -12.26
CA VAL A 156 -56.44 33.87 -12.73
C VAL A 156 -57.04 32.73 -13.53
N ALA A 157 -56.38 32.35 -14.61
CA ALA A 157 -56.77 31.27 -15.51
C ALA A 157 -55.57 30.40 -15.86
N TYR A 158 -55.80 29.12 -16.18
CA TYR A 158 -54.74 28.19 -16.57
C TYR A 158 -54.61 28.21 -18.08
N VAL A 159 -53.40 28.44 -18.61
CA VAL A 159 -53.17 28.39 -20.06
C VAL A 159 -53.11 26.95 -20.53
N GLU A 160 -54.14 26.52 -21.25
CA GLU A 160 -54.25 25.16 -21.80
C GLU A 160 -53.55 25.04 -23.15
N GLN A 161 -53.58 26.09 -23.96
CA GLN A 161 -52.95 26.13 -25.28
C GLN A 161 -52.40 27.52 -25.59
N VAL A 162 -51.26 27.57 -26.29
CA VAL A 162 -50.72 28.78 -26.92
C VAL A 162 -50.84 28.60 -28.41
N ILE A 163 -51.79 29.31 -29.03
CA ILE A 163 -52.04 29.24 -30.47
C ILE A 163 -51.01 30.09 -31.21
N SER A 164 -50.69 31.25 -30.66
CA SER A 164 -49.66 32.17 -31.15
C SER A 164 -49.19 33.10 -30.02
N PRO A 165 -48.18 33.96 -30.23
CA PRO A 165 -47.80 34.98 -29.25
C PRO A 165 -48.94 35.94 -28.85
N THR A 166 -50.04 35.99 -29.61
CA THR A 166 -51.15 36.91 -29.39
C THR A 166 -52.51 36.22 -29.19
N GLU A 167 -52.54 34.87 -29.11
CA GLU A 167 -53.76 34.07 -28.93
C GLU A 167 -53.49 32.84 -28.06
N ILE A 168 -54.30 32.66 -27.02
CA ILE A 168 -54.24 31.54 -26.08
C ILE A 168 -55.64 30.96 -25.83
N ILE A 169 -55.67 29.70 -25.41
CA ILE A 169 -56.86 29.07 -24.84
C ILE A 169 -56.61 28.83 -23.36
N VAL A 170 -57.53 29.28 -22.51
CA VAL A 170 -57.44 29.14 -21.05
C VAL A 170 -58.63 28.36 -20.51
N SER A 171 -58.40 27.63 -19.41
CA SER A 171 -59.46 27.12 -18.55
C SER A 171 -59.49 27.91 -17.25
N GLU A 172 -60.69 28.16 -16.74
CA GLU A 172 -60.88 29.05 -15.59
C GLU A 172 -62.16 28.71 -14.84
N ASP A 173 -62.18 29.04 -13.55
CA ASP A 173 -63.35 28.94 -12.69
C ASP A 173 -63.59 30.31 -12.03
N TYR A 174 -64.80 30.63 -11.60
CA TYR A 174 -65.16 31.95 -11.11
C TYR A 174 -65.78 31.89 -9.72
N TRP A 175 -65.46 32.89 -8.88
CA TRP A 175 -66.08 32.99 -7.56
C TRP A 175 -67.60 33.10 -7.66
N GLY A 176 -68.33 32.11 -7.12
CA GLY A 176 -69.80 32.08 -7.16
C GLY A 176 -70.40 31.96 -8.57
N GLY A 177 -69.56 31.66 -9.57
CA GLY A 177 -69.93 31.49 -10.98
C GLY A 177 -69.77 30.05 -11.44
N ASP A 178 -69.29 29.88 -12.66
CA ASP A 178 -69.14 28.56 -13.29
C ASP A 178 -67.74 28.38 -13.90
N PHE A 179 -67.44 27.16 -14.32
CA PHE A 179 -66.21 26.78 -15.03
C PHE A 179 -66.32 27.06 -16.53
N HIS A 180 -65.25 27.54 -17.14
CA HIS A 180 -65.21 27.88 -18.54
C HIS A 180 -63.90 27.49 -19.21
N TRP A 181 -63.96 27.23 -20.51
CA TRP A 181 -62.81 27.40 -21.40
C TRP A 181 -63.04 28.60 -22.30
N ARG A 182 -62.00 29.42 -22.46
CA ARG A 182 -62.07 30.68 -23.17
C ARG A 182 -60.87 30.87 -24.08
N ARG A 183 -61.13 31.41 -25.26
CA ARG A 183 -60.13 31.99 -26.14
C ARG A 183 -59.86 33.43 -25.73
N ALA A 184 -58.59 33.77 -25.57
CA ALA A 184 -58.13 35.13 -25.29
C ALA A 184 -57.14 35.60 -26.36
N THR A 185 -57.28 36.85 -26.78
CA THR A 185 -56.39 37.49 -27.75
C THR A 185 -55.89 38.83 -27.20
N THR A 186 -54.81 39.37 -27.76
CA THR A 186 -54.31 40.72 -27.39
C THR A 186 -55.36 41.84 -27.54
N SER A 187 -56.37 41.64 -28.39
CA SER A 187 -57.50 42.56 -28.57
C SER A 187 -58.70 42.27 -27.67
N SER A 188 -58.77 41.11 -27.01
CA SER A 188 -59.93 40.69 -26.21
C SER A 188 -59.54 39.72 -25.10
N GLY A 189 -59.65 40.19 -23.85
CA GLY A 189 -59.46 39.36 -22.66
C GLY A 189 -58.04 38.85 -22.44
N TRP A 190 -57.02 39.58 -22.92
CA TRP A 190 -55.61 39.25 -22.72
C TRP A 190 -55.18 39.44 -21.25
N PRO A 191 -54.35 38.55 -20.68
CA PRO A 191 -53.84 38.68 -19.32
C PRO A 191 -53.01 39.95 -19.09
N SER A 192 -52.94 40.38 -17.84
CA SER A 192 -51.98 41.40 -17.39
C SER A 192 -50.55 40.87 -17.33
N GLY A 193 -50.38 39.55 -17.20
CA GLY A 193 -49.10 38.84 -17.29
C GLY A 193 -49.32 37.33 -17.20
N PHE A 194 -48.26 36.57 -17.45
CA PHE A 194 -48.22 35.12 -17.32
C PHE A 194 -47.27 34.75 -16.19
N ILE A 195 -47.79 34.02 -15.20
CA ILE A 195 -46.98 33.54 -14.07
C ILE A 195 -46.50 32.12 -14.37
N HIS A 196 -45.19 31.92 -14.40
CA HIS A 196 -44.52 30.68 -14.82
C HIS A 196 -44.24 29.77 -13.62
N PHE A 197 -45.22 28.91 -13.28
CA PHE A 197 -45.07 27.91 -12.24
C PHE A 197 -44.88 26.51 -12.84
N ASN A 198 -43.65 26.00 -12.80
CA ASN A 198 -43.28 24.66 -13.27
C ASN A 198 -43.67 24.36 -14.74
N ASP A 199 -43.85 25.39 -15.56
CA ASP A 199 -44.15 25.27 -16.99
C ASP A 199 -42.88 25.32 -17.86
N GLN A 200 -41.73 25.60 -17.23
CA GLN A 200 -40.40 25.44 -17.78
C GLN A 200 -39.58 24.48 -16.93
N VAL A 201 -38.60 23.80 -17.52
CA VAL A 201 -37.68 22.91 -16.80
C VAL A 201 -36.27 23.51 -16.79
N VAL A 202 -35.52 23.27 -15.72
CA VAL A 202 -34.08 23.52 -15.71
C VAL A 202 -33.39 22.45 -16.58
N GLU A 203 -32.86 22.86 -17.73
CA GLU A 203 -32.25 21.95 -18.71
C GLU A 203 -30.74 21.78 -18.46
N GLN A 204 -30.25 20.57 -18.68
CA GLN A 204 -28.84 20.21 -18.56
C GLN A 204 -28.08 20.65 -19.83
N THR A 205 -27.08 21.52 -19.69
CA THR A 205 -26.23 21.98 -20.82
C THR A 205 -24.88 21.27 -20.87
N THR A 206 -24.40 20.76 -19.73
CA THR A 206 -23.22 19.89 -19.65
C THR A 206 -23.54 18.75 -18.71
N ALA A 207 -23.26 17.53 -19.16
CA ALA A 207 -23.68 16.38 -18.40
C ALA A 207 -22.88 16.18 -17.10
N PRO A 208 -23.53 15.82 -15.98
CA PRO A 208 -22.82 15.37 -14.81
C PRO A 208 -21.95 14.14 -15.13
N THR A 209 -20.87 13.95 -14.36
CA THR A 209 -20.02 12.76 -14.45
C THR A 209 -19.67 12.24 -13.05
N ILE A 210 -19.41 10.93 -12.94
CA ILE A 210 -18.79 10.33 -11.75
C ILE A 210 -17.34 9.99 -12.10
N THR A 211 -16.42 10.38 -11.23
CA THR A 211 -15.01 9.97 -11.28
C THR A 211 -14.66 9.09 -10.09
N GLY A 212 -13.61 8.28 -10.25
CA GLY A 212 -13.19 7.27 -9.27
C GLY A 212 -13.61 5.85 -9.67
N THR A 213 -13.03 4.87 -8.99
CA THR A 213 -13.39 3.45 -9.16
C THR A 213 -14.31 3.03 -8.02
N PRO A 214 -15.50 2.47 -8.28
CA PRO A 214 -16.42 2.06 -7.24
C PRO A 214 -15.83 0.89 -6.45
N MET A 215 -15.21 1.19 -5.31
CA MET A 215 -14.52 0.23 -4.45
C MET A 215 -14.64 0.66 -3.00
N VAL A 216 -14.81 -0.30 -2.08
CA VAL A 216 -14.91 0.00 -0.65
C VAL A 216 -13.68 0.78 -0.17
N GLY A 217 -13.91 1.93 0.47
CA GLY A 217 -12.88 2.81 1.00
C GLY A 217 -12.21 3.73 -0.04
N ALA A 218 -12.57 3.65 -1.32
CA ALA A 218 -12.06 4.56 -2.37
C ALA A 218 -13.09 5.66 -2.68
N PRO A 219 -12.71 6.94 -2.72
CA PRO A 219 -13.66 8.02 -2.96
C PRO A 219 -14.18 7.99 -4.40
N LEU A 220 -15.47 8.28 -4.53
CA LEU A 220 -16.14 8.67 -5.76
C LEU A 220 -16.50 10.16 -5.68
N GLU A 221 -16.45 10.83 -6.81
CA GLU A 221 -16.77 12.26 -6.91
C GLU A 221 -17.68 12.54 -8.11
N VAL A 222 -18.78 13.23 -7.85
CA VAL A 222 -19.73 13.72 -8.84
C VAL A 222 -19.37 15.13 -9.24
N ALA A 223 -19.05 15.34 -10.51
CA ALA A 223 -19.14 16.65 -11.13
C ALA A 223 -20.61 16.88 -11.52
N THR A 224 -21.26 17.90 -10.97
CA THR A 224 -22.71 18.12 -11.10
C THR A 224 -23.16 18.68 -12.45
N GLY A 225 -22.24 18.87 -13.40
CA GLY A 225 -22.53 19.43 -14.72
C GLY A 225 -22.90 20.91 -14.70
N ALA A 226 -23.49 21.38 -15.80
CA ALA A 226 -23.98 22.75 -15.97
C ALA A 226 -25.43 22.73 -16.45
N TRP A 227 -26.19 23.76 -16.08
CA TRP A 227 -27.65 23.82 -16.20
C TRP A 227 -28.10 25.20 -16.66
N THR A 228 -29.20 25.27 -17.42
CA THR A 228 -29.82 26.52 -17.89
C THR A 228 -31.35 26.48 -17.75
N PRO A 229 -31.99 27.57 -17.28
CA PRO A 229 -31.38 28.74 -16.65
C PRO A 229 -30.57 28.37 -15.40
N ALA A 230 -29.68 29.26 -14.95
CA ALA A 230 -28.79 28.94 -13.82
C ALA A 230 -29.61 28.64 -12.55
N PRO A 231 -29.48 27.44 -11.95
CA PRO A 231 -30.27 27.05 -10.79
C PRO A 231 -29.81 27.77 -9.52
N THR A 232 -30.72 27.91 -8.55
CA THR A 232 -30.42 28.45 -7.22
C THR A 232 -29.76 27.41 -6.32
N ALA A 233 -30.02 26.12 -6.55
CA ALA A 233 -29.36 25.03 -5.86
C ALA A 233 -29.19 23.80 -6.76
N VAL A 234 -28.12 23.05 -6.51
CA VAL A 234 -27.88 21.74 -7.11
C VAL A 234 -27.55 20.76 -5.99
N SER A 235 -28.35 19.70 -5.85
CA SER A 235 -28.19 18.67 -4.82
C SER A 235 -27.83 17.32 -5.42
N VAL A 236 -27.08 16.52 -4.68
CA VAL A 236 -26.77 15.13 -5.02
C VAL A 236 -27.44 14.21 -3.99
N GLN A 237 -27.92 13.05 -4.43
CA GLN A 237 -28.30 11.94 -3.55
C GLN A 237 -27.70 10.65 -4.09
N TRP A 238 -26.91 9.96 -3.27
CA TRP A 238 -26.40 8.64 -3.60
C TRP A 238 -27.38 7.54 -3.19
N SER A 239 -27.48 6.52 -4.02
CA SER A 239 -28.32 5.34 -3.80
C SER A 239 -27.53 4.08 -4.10
N ALA A 240 -27.88 2.97 -3.45
CA ALA A 240 -27.34 1.64 -3.75
C ALA A 240 -28.48 0.71 -4.15
N ASP A 241 -28.38 0.10 -5.34
CA ASP A 241 -29.43 -0.73 -5.96
C ASP A 241 -30.82 -0.06 -5.93
N GLY A 242 -30.84 1.26 -6.18
CA GLY A 242 -32.07 2.07 -6.21
C GLY A 242 -32.56 2.60 -4.86
N ALA A 243 -32.02 2.12 -3.73
CA ALA A 243 -32.38 2.63 -2.40
C ALA A 243 -31.47 3.81 -1.98
N PRO A 244 -32.03 4.96 -1.54
CA PRO A 244 -31.24 6.08 -1.05
C PRO A 244 -30.35 5.70 0.15
N ILE A 245 -29.08 6.09 0.09
CA ILE A 245 -28.14 5.92 1.20
C ILE A 245 -28.33 7.13 2.14
N ALA A 246 -28.73 6.86 3.38
CA ALA A 246 -29.03 7.89 4.37
C ALA A 246 -27.83 8.83 4.59
N GLY A 247 -28.07 10.14 4.45
CA GLY A 247 -27.04 11.18 4.65
C GLY A 247 -26.02 11.31 3.53
N ALA A 248 -26.08 10.48 2.49
CA ALA A 248 -25.16 10.56 1.34
C ALA A 248 -25.63 11.59 0.32
N THR A 249 -25.57 12.87 0.69
CA THR A 249 -26.00 14.01 -0.14
C THR A 249 -24.86 14.90 -0.64
N ALA A 250 -23.62 14.58 -0.26
CA ALA A 250 -22.43 15.28 -0.72
C ALA A 250 -22.07 14.86 -2.17
N PRO A 251 -21.39 15.73 -2.94
CA PRO A 251 -20.88 15.35 -4.26
C PRO A 251 -19.79 14.26 -4.18
N THR A 252 -19.19 14.05 -3.01
CA THR A 252 -18.27 12.95 -2.76
C THR A 252 -18.93 11.84 -1.95
N TYR A 253 -18.59 10.59 -2.25
CA TYR A 253 -19.03 9.43 -1.49
C TYR A 253 -17.92 8.40 -1.42
N VAL A 254 -17.63 7.88 -0.22
CA VAL A 254 -16.68 6.79 -0.01
C VAL A 254 -17.50 5.53 0.27
N PRO A 255 -17.57 4.56 -0.66
CA PRO A 255 -18.35 3.35 -0.46
C PRO A 255 -17.89 2.58 0.79
N THR A 256 -18.86 2.22 1.62
CA THR A 256 -18.67 1.43 2.84
C THR A 256 -18.87 -0.07 2.57
N PRO A 257 -18.48 -0.96 3.50
CA PRO A 257 -18.62 -2.40 3.30
C PRO A 257 -20.04 -2.93 3.01
N ASP A 258 -21.08 -2.22 3.45
CA ASP A 258 -22.50 -2.56 3.30
C ASP A 258 -23.06 -2.33 1.88
N VAL A 259 -22.39 -1.50 1.07
CA VAL A 259 -22.72 -1.30 -0.34
C VAL A 259 -21.85 -2.12 -1.29
N LYS A 260 -20.96 -2.97 -0.77
CA LYS A 260 -20.13 -3.86 -1.60
C LYS A 260 -21.00 -4.75 -2.49
N GLY A 261 -20.67 -4.79 -3.78
CA GLY A 261 -21.36 -5.57 -4.80
C GLY A 261 -22.64 -4.92 -5.33
N LYS A 262 -23.08 -3.82 -4.73
CA LYS A 262 -24.24 -3.06 -5.20
C LYS A 262 -23.84 -2.08 -6.29
N THR A 263 -24.76 -1.76 -7.18
CA THR A 263 -24.60 -0.67 -8.14
C THR A 263 -24.90 0.64 -7.43
N LEU A 264 -23.99 1.62 -7.51
CA LEU A 264 -24.25 2.95 -6.99
C LEU A 264 -24.87 3.81 -8.07
N THR A 265 -25.80 4.65 -7.63
CA THR A 265 -26.46 5.64 -8.45
C THR A 265 -26.30 7.01 -7.77
N ALA A 266 -25.94 8.04 -8.53
CA ALA A 266 -26.00 9.42 -8.05
C ALA A 266 -27.10 10.15 -8.82
N SER A 267 -28.07 10.70 -8.09
CA SER A 267 -29.10 11.57 -8.65
C SER A 267 -28.72 13.02 -8.39
N VAL A 268 -28.57 13.81 -9.45
CA VAL A 268 -28.31 15.25 -9.41
C VAL A 268 -29.61 15.97 -9.71
N THR A 269 -30.02 16.89 -8.84
CA THR A 269 -31.24 17.70 -9.00
C THR A 269 -30.88 19.18 -8.97
N ALA A 270 -31.25 19.91 -10.02
CA ALA A 270 -31.06 21.34 -10.14
C ALA A 270 -32.41 22.04 -9.97
N THR A 271 -32.51 22.94 -8.99
CA THR A 271 -33.77 23.63 -8.66
C THR A 271 -33.66 25.12 -8.95
N LEU A 272 -34.74 25.68 -9.47
CA LEU A 272 -34.93 27.12 -9.69
C LEU A 272 -36.41 27.43 -9.45
N ASP A 273 -36.71 28.47 -8.66
CA ASP A 273 -38.10 28.82 -8.33
C ASP A 273 -38.90 29.15 -9.60
N GLY A 274 -40.11 28.61 -9.70
CA GLY A 274 -40.96 28.73 -10.90
C GLY A 274 -40.60 27.75 -12.02
N TYR A 275 -39.53 26.99 -11.90
CA TYR A 275 -39.15 25.95 -12.86
C TYR A 275 -39.34 24.56 -12.27
N ALA A 276 -39.79 23.63 -13.10
CA ALA A 276 -39.65 22.22 -12.83
C ALA A 276 -38.15 21.88 -12.69
N ALA A 277 -37.81 21.10 -11.67
CA ALA A 277 -36.43 20.75 -11.38
C ALA A 277 -35.80 19.92 -12.51
N GLY A 278 -34.57 20.26 -12.86
CA GLY A 278 -33.74 19.45 -13.76
C GLY A 278 -33.20 18.24 -13.01
N GLN A 279 -33.24 17.06 -13.62
CA GLN A 279 -32.73 15.82 -13.02
C GLN A 279 -31.81 15.06 -13.97
N ALA A 280 -30.71 14.56 -13.41
CA ALA A 280 -29.80 13.64 -14.10
C ALA A 280 -29.41 12.51 -13.17
N THR A 281 -29.29 11.30 -13.71
CA THR A 281 -28.93 10.11 -12.93
C THR A 281 -27.70 9.46 -13.54
N LEU A 282 -26.69 9.20 -12.71
CA LEU A 282 -25.48 8.49 -13.10
C LEU A 282 -25.40 7.15 -12.38
N THR A 283 -24.83 6.15 -13.04
CA THR A 283 -24.64 4.82 -12.46
C THR A 283 -23.17 4.41 -12.52
N THR A 284 -22.72 3.67 -11.52
CA THR A 284 -21.38 3.06 -11.49
C THR A 284 -21.43 1.59 -11.88
N ALA A 285 -20.28 0.97 -12.11
CA ALA A 285 -20.19 -0.49 -11.98
C ALA A 285 -20.46 -0.92 -10.52
N PRO A 286 -20.76 -2.19 -10.26
CA PRO A 286 -20.91 -2.70 -8.89
C PRO A 286 -19.67 -2.44 -8.02
N VAL A 287 -19.87 -2.10 -6.75
CA VAL A 287 -18.78 -1.75 -5.82
C VAL A 287 -17.87 -2.96 -5.58
N ALA A 288 -16.61 -2.85 -5.98
CA ALA A 288 -15.58 -3.85 -5.76
C ALA A 288 -15.14 -3.92 -4.28
N PRO A 289 -14.58 -5.06 -3.82
CA PRO A 289 -13.94 -5.14 -2.52
C PRO A 289 -12.75 -4.16 -2.42
N GLY A 290 -12.62 -3.49 -1.29
CA GLY A 290 -11.44 -2.68 -0.97
C GLY A 290 -10.16 -3.51 -0.85
N THR A 291 -9.01 -2.87 -0.89
CA THR A 291 -7.71 -3.54 -0.73
C THR A 291 -7.09 -3.27 0.63
N LEU A 292 -6.42 -4.28 1.19
CA LEU A 292 -5.60 -4.14 2.41
C LEU A 292 -4.13 -4.17 1.99
N GLN A 293 -3.43 -3.04 2.11
CA GLN A 293 -2.04 -2.93 1.69
C GLN A 293 -1.11 -3.10 2.89
N PRO A 294 -0.21 -4.10 2.92
CA PRO A 294 0.81 -4.18 3.95
C PRO A 294 1.75 -2.97 3.87
N THR A 295 1.89 -2.24 4.98
CA THR A 295 2.80 -1.09 5.11
C THR A 295 4.08 -1.43 5.88
N THR A 296 4.07 -2.55 6.64
CA THR A 296 5.26 -3.08 7.33
C THR A 296 5.20 -4.60 7.30
N LEU A 297 6.33 -5.24 6.99
CA LEU A 297 6.44 -6.70 7.00
C LEU A 297 6.50 -7.24 8.44
N PRO A 298 5.98 -8.45 8.69
CA PRO A 298 6.16 -9.10 9.98
C PRO A 298 7.62 -9.57 10.13
N ALA A 299 8.09 -9.70 11.36
CA ALA A 299 9.47 -10.10 11.65
C ALA A 299 9.52 -11.20 12.70
N ILE A 300 10.32 -12.24 12.44
CA ILE A 300 10.56 -13.33 13.39
C ILE A 300 11.74 -12.97 14.28
N GLN A 301 11.55 -13.05 15.59
CA GLN A 301 12.56 -12.80 16.61
C GLN A 301 12.83 -14.07 17.43
N GLY A 302 14.04 -14.20 17.95
CA GLY A 302 14.49 -15.35 18.73
C GLY A 302 15.58 -16.16 18.03
N THR A 303 16.16 -17.12 18.75
CA THR A 303 17.20 -18.00 18.21
C THR A 303 16.56 -19.25 17.62
N PRO A 304 16.83 -19.61 16.35
CA PRO A 304 16.34 -20.83 15.75
C PRO A 304 17.10 -22.04 16.32
N GLU A 305 16.74 -22.48 17.53
CA GLU A 305 17.30 -23.67 18.20
C GLU A 305 16.19 -24.49 18.87
N VAL A 306 16.32 -25.82 18.88
CA VAL A 306 15.35 -26.74 19.51
C VAL A 306 15.11 -26.39 20.98
N GLY A 307 13.84 -26.24 21.33
CA GLY A 307 13.37 -25.86 22.66
C GLY A 307 13.31 -24.35 22.89
N GLN A 308 13.80 -23.53 21.95
CA GLN A 308 13.60 -22.08 21.98
C GLN A 308 12.23 -21.70 21.40
N THR A 309 11.77 -20.51 21.77
CA THR A 309 10.54 -19.91 21.26
C THR A 309 10.88 -18.79 20.28
N LEU A 310 10.29 -18.84 19.09
CA LEU A 310 10.27 -17.75 18.13
C LEU A 310 9.04 -16.88 18.37
N ASN A 311 9.22 -15.56 18.32
CA ASN A 311 8.16 -14.57 18.43
C ASN A 311 7.96 -13.84 17.11
N LEU A 312 6.72 -13.70 16.66
CA LEU A 312 6.37 -12.98 15.45
C LEU A 312 5.89 -11.57 15.80
N ALA A 313 6.68 -10.56 15.42
CA ALA A 313 6.22 -9.19 15.41
C ALA A 313 5.16 -9.02 14.30
N PRO A 314 4.02 -8.39 14.60
CA PRO A 314 2.91 -8.28 13.65
C PRO A 314 3.27 -7.38 12.46
N ALA A 315 2.64 -7.65 11.32
CA ALA A 315 2.64 -6.74 10.19
C ALA A 315 1.69 -5.55 10.45
N ALA A 316 1.89 -4.47 9.69
CA ALA A 316 0.96 -3.34 9.66
C ALA A 316 0.33 -3.23 8.26
N TRP A 317 -0.91 -2.74 8.20
CA TRP A 317 -1.66 -2.53 6.95
C TRP A 317 -2.33 -1.15 6.91
N SER A 318 -2.64 -0.70 5.70
CA SER A 318 -3.54 0.41 5.46
C SER A 318 -4.66 -0.01 4.49
N PRO A 319 -5.94 0.10 4.87
CA PRO A 319 -6.41 0.31 6.25
C PRO A 319 -6.08 -0.90 7.16
N GLN A 320 -6.23 -0.74 8.47
CA GLN A 320 -5.97 -1.82 9.42
C GLN A 320 -7.07 -2.90 9.36
N PRO A 321 -6.72 -4.19 9.25
CA PRO A 321 -7.71 -5.26 9.26
C PRO A 321 -8.35 -5.41 10.64
N THR A 322 -9.63 -5.80 10.69
CA THR A 322 -10.31 -6.13 11.95
C THR A 322 -9.88 -7.48 12.53
N LYS A 323 -9.31 -8.35 11.69
CA LYS A 323 -8.77 -9.65 12.11
C LYS A 323 -7.49 -9.97 11.33
N ALA A 324 -6.47 -10.44 12.03
CA ALA A 324 -5.27 -11.00 11.44
C ALA A 324 -5.03 -12.42 12.00
N VAL A 325 -4.65 -13.35 11.14
CA VAL A 325 -4.29 -14.72 11.53
C VAL A 325 -2.89 -15.07 11.07
N THR A 326 -2.17 -15.83 11.88
CA THR A 326 -0.81 -16.28 11.63
C THR A 326 -0.80 -17.77 11.30
N GLN A 327 0.04 -18.15 10.35
CA GLN A 327 0.41 -19.54 10.07
C GLN A 327 1.93 -19.64 9.99
N TRP A 328 2.54 -20.54 10.77
CA TRP A 328 3.97 -20.83 10.70
C TRP A 328 4.28 -21.89 9.63
N TYR A 329 5.49 -21.85 9.10
CA TYR A 329 5.98 -22.68 8.00
C TYR A 329 7.35 -23.25 8.32
N VAL A 330 7.62 -24.45 7.80
CA VAL A 330 8.92 -25.14 7.83
C VAL A 330 9.31 -25.47 6.39
N ASP A 331 10.44 -24.93 5.92
CA ASP A 331 10.92 -25.06 4.53
C ASP A 331 9.83 -24.78 3.47
N GLY A 332 8.95 -23.82 3.75
CA GLY A 332 7.84 -23.43 2.86
C GLY A 332 6.56 -24.28 2.98
N ALA A 333 6.58 -25.38 3.73
CA ALA A 333 5.39 -26.18 4.05
C ALA A 333 4.72 -25.68 5.33
N PRO A 334 3.37 -25.62 5.40
CA PRO A 334 2.66 -25.17 6.60
C PRO A 334 2.89 -26.15 7.75
N LEU A 335 3.19 -25.61 8.94
CA LEU A 335 3.25 -26.40 10.17
C LEU A 335 1.84 -26.49 10.76
N GLU A 336 1.21 -27.66 10.71
CA GLU A 336 -0.18 -27.84 11.15
C GLU A 336 -0.39 -27.41 12.60
N GLY A 337 -1.51 -26.72 12.87
CA GLY A 337 -1.87 -26.20 14.20
C GLY A 337 -1.02 -25.03 14.70
N ALA A 338 0.10 -24.72 14.06
CA ALA A 338 0.98 -23.62 14.45
C ALA A 338 0.40 -22.26 13.99
N THR A 339 -0.53 -21.80 14.80
CA THR A 339 -1.24 -20.53 14.64
C THR A 339 -1.04 -19.70 15.91
N GLY A 340 -0.85 -18.40 15.78
CA GLY A 340 -0.54 -17.51 16.91
C GLY A 340 0.81 -16.80 16.79
N PRO A 341 1.12 -15.90 17.73
CA PRO A 341 2.28 -15.02 17.65
C PRO A 341 3.60 -15.70 18.01
N THR A 342 3.55 -16.94 18.53
CA THR A 342 4.75 -17.65 19.01
C THR A 342 4.83 -19.06 18.46
N LEU A 343 6.05 -19.56 18.27
CA LEU A 343 6.32 -20.95 17.89
C LEU A 343 7.46 -21.54 18.72
N VAL A 344 7.19 -22.64 19.43
CA VAL A 344 8.24 -23.43 20.10
C VAL A 344 8.85 -24.42 19.11
N LEU A 345 10.17 -24.42 19.00
CA LEU A 345 10.87 -25.27 18.03
C LEU A 345 11.08 -26.69 18.56
N GLY A 346 10.56 -27.67 17.84
CA GLY A 346 10.72 -29.09 18.11
C GLY A 346 11.88 -29.73 17.35
N ARG A 347 12.12 -31.02 17.61
CA ARG A 347 13.17 -31.79 16.92
C ARG A 347 12.93 -31.95 15.43
N ALA A 348 11.66 -31.97 15.00
CA ALA A 348 11.29 -32.14 13.60
C ALA A 348 11.72 -30.94 12.73
N GLN A 349 11.97 -29.78 13.32
CA GLN A 349 12.40 -28.58 12.60
C GLN A 349 13.93 -28.50 12.42
N VAL A 350 14.73 -29.40 13.01
CA VAL A 350 16.20 -29.34 12.92
C VAL A 350 16.69 -29.35 11.48
N GLY A 351 17.53 -28.39 11.12
CA GLY A 351 18.07 -28.20 9.78
C GLY A 351 17.16 -27.42 8.83
N ALA A 352 15.88 -27.22 9.19
CA ALA A 352 14.92 -26.48 8.39
C ALA A 352 14.95 -24.97 8.71
N ARG A 353 14.43 -24.15 7.79
CA ARG A 353 14.18 -22.73 8.02
C ARG A 353 12.71 -22.50 8.38
N ILE A 354 12.47 -21.55 9.27
CA ILE A 354 11.12 -21.19 9.71
C ILE A 354 10.70 -19.88 9.08
N SER A 355 9.48 -19.82 8.57
CA SER A 355 8.84 -18.56 8.14
C SER A 355 7.42 -18.47 8.70
N ALA A 356 6.81 -17.30 8.61
CA ALA A 356 5.46 -17.07 9.12
C ALA A 356 4.67 -16.17 8.18
N ARG A 357 3.45 -16.59 7.85
CA ARG A 357 2.52 -15.84 7.03
C ARG A 357 1.45 -15.20 7.93
N MET A 358 1.23 -13.91 7.76
CA MET A 358 0.05 -13.24 8.29
C MET A 358 -0.98 -13.01 7.19
N THR A 359 -2.26 -13.26 7.51
CA THR A 359 -3.40 -12.96 6.63
C THR A 359 -4.33 -11.99 7.34
N GLY A 360 -4.45 -10.78 6.81
CA GLY A 360 -5.37 -9.74 7.27
C GLY A 360 -6.72 -9.83 6.56
N SER A 361 -7.80 -9.58 7.29
CA SER A 361 -9.17 -9.53 6.76
C SER A 361 -9.99 -8.46 7.46
N ALA A 362 -10.81 -7.76 6.68
CA ALA A 362 -11.84 -6.82 7.13
C ALA A 362 -13.08 -6.98 6.25
N GLN A 363 -14.27 -6.70 6.81
CA GLN A 363 -15.51 -6.74 6.03
C GLN A 363 -15.45 -5.72 4.89
N GLY A 364 -15.87 -6.11 3.68
CA GLY A 364 -15.81 -5.23 2.51
C GLY A 364 -14.46 -5.22 1.78
N TYR A 365 -13.42 -5.82 2.36
CA TYR A 365 -12.07 -5.84 1.79
C TYR A 365 -11.65 -7.25 1.32
N ALA A 366 -10.84 -7.30 0.27
CA ALA A 366 -10.13 -8.50 -0.12
C ALA A 366 -9.10 -8.89 0.96
N LYS A 367 -8.97 -10.20 1.24
CA LYS A 367 -7.96 -10.69 2.17
C LYS A 367 -6.56 -10.40 1.63
N SER A 368 -5.68 -9.91 2.49
CA SER A 368 -4.28 -9.62 2.14
C SER A 368 -3.34 -10.49 2.96
N ARG A 369 -2.22 -10.87 2.34
CA ARG A 369 -1.24 -11.79 2.92
C ARG A 369 0.15 -11.17 2.86
N THR A 370 0.92 -11.37 3.92
CA THR A 370 2.33 -10.98 3.98
C THR A 370 3.14 -12.06 4.71
N MET A 371 4.43 -12.13 4.42
CA MET A 371 5.32 -13.19 4.91
C MET A 371 6.52 -12.57 5.60
N ALA A 372 6.90 -13.11 6.76
CA ALA A 372 8.16 -12.78 7.40
C ALA A 372 9.31 -13.47 6.66
N PRO A 373 10.48 -12.84 6.50
CA PRO A 373 11.67 -13.51 6.02
C PRO A 373 11.97 -14.77 6.83
N ALA A 374 12.48 -15.80 6.16
CA ALA A 374 12.80 -17.06 6.83
C ALA A 374 13.99 -16.88 7.79
N THR A 375 13.97 -17.60 8.92
CA THR A 375 15.07 -17.65 9.87
C THR A 375 16.31 -18.32 9.26
N ASP A 376 17.43 -18.27 9.98
CA ASP A 376 18.49 -19.26 9.82
C ASP A 376 17.99 -20.67 10.14
N VAL A 377 18.78 -21.67 9.73
CA VAL A 377 18.44 -23.08 9.97
C VAL A 377 18.31 -23.34 11.47
N VAL A 378 17.29 -24.10 11.84
CA VAL A 378 17.08 -24.48 13.24
C VAL A 378 18.15 -25.46 13.67
N LEU A 379 18.91 -25.09 14.69
CA LEU A 379 19.94 -25.94 15.27
C LEU A 379 19.35 -26.82 16.38
N ALA A 380 19.84 -28.04 16.51
CA ALA A 380 19.75 -28.81 17.72
C ALA A 380 20.66 -28.22 18.81
N LYS A 381 20.40 -28.61 20.06
CA LYS A 381 21.24 -28.24 21.21
C LYS A 381 22.70 -28.57 20.96
N ALA A 382 23.60 -27.88 21.67
CA ALA A 382 25.03 -28.06 21.50
C ALA A 382 25.48 -29.52 21.56
N VAL A 383 26.47 -29.84 20.72
CA VAL A 383 27.19 -31.10 20.80
C VAL A 383 27.72 -31.27 22.24
N ARG A 384 27.48 -32.43 22.86
CA ARG A 384 27.99 -32.71 24.22
C ARG A 384 29.36 -33.35 24.12
N ILE A 385 30.35 -32.76 24.79
CA ILE A 385 31.66 -33.40 24.99
C ILE A 385 31.54 -34.41 26.13
N ASN A 386 31.89 -35.66 25.87
CA ASN A 386 31.88 -36.75 26.87
C ASN A 386 33.27 -37.01 27.43
N GLU A 387 34.29 -36.93 26.58
CA GLU A 387 35.69 -36.92 27.00
C GLU A 387 36.32 -35.62 26.51
N PRO A 388 36.99 -34.83 27.37
CA PRO A 388 37.52 -33.54 26.97
C PRO A 388 38.70 -33.65 26.01
N SER A 389 39.02 -32.54 25.34
CA SER A 389 40.20 -32.40 24.48
C SER A 389 41.50 -32.26 25.30
N ARG A 390 42.65 -32.62 24.71
CA ARG A 390 43.97 -32.61 25.38
C ARG A 390 45.08 -32.06 24.49
N VAL A 391 46.09 -31.47 25.11
CA VAL A 391 47.35 -31.08 24.46
C VAL A 391 48.49 -31.94 24.99
N SER A 392 49.30 -32.49 24.09
CA SER A 392 50.51 -33.26 24.42
C SER A 392 51.74 -32.70 23.70
N GLY A 393 52.92 -33.10 24.17
CA GLY A 393 54.21 -32.61 23.68
C GLY A 393 54.97 -31.83 24.76
N LYS A 394 56.28 -31.65 24.57
CA LYS A 394 57.09 -30.82 25.47
C LYS A 394 56.84 -29.35 25.16
N ALA A 395 56.50 -28.57 26.19
CA ALA A 395 56.31 -27.13 26.08
C ALA A 395 57.68 -26.40 26.04
N GLU A 396 58.44 -26.63 24.98
CA GLU A 396 59.76 -26.06 24.76
C GLU A 396 59.81 -25.34 23.42
N VAL A 397 60.46 -24.17 23.35
CA VAL A 397 60.61 -23.44 22.09
C VAL A 397 61.31 -24.32 21.05
N GLY A 398 60.71 -24.42 19.86
CA GLY A 398 61.15 -25.30 18.77
C GLY A 398 60.53 -26.70 18.78
N GLN A 399 59.93 -27.13 19.89
CA GLN A 399 59.18 -28.40 19.97
C GLN A 399 57.76 -28.24 19.46
N VAL A 400 57.12 -29.37 19.17
CA VAL A 400 55.76 -29.44 18.63
C VAL A 400 54.78 -29.85 19.73
N LEU A 401 53.75 -29.03 19.93
CA LEU A 401 52.54 -29.39 20.67
C LEU A 401 51.54 -30.04 19.72
N THR A 402 50.86 -31.09 20.18
CA THR A 402 49.81 -31.80 19.43
C THR A 402 48.51 -31.76 20.21
N ALA A 403 47.47 -31.20 19.60
CA ALA A 403 46.12 -31.28 20.11
C ALA A 403 45.50 -32.65 19.76
N LYS A 404 44.78 -33.24 20.69
CA LYS A 404 43.90 -34.39 20.46
C LYS A 404 42.50 -33.99 20.89
N ALA A 405 41.57 -34.01 19.94
CA ALA A 405 40.17 -33.78 20.21
C ALA A 405 39.60 -34.84 21.15
N GLY A 406 38.69 -34.39 22.02
CA GLY A 406 37.85 -35.23 22.84
C GLY A 406 36.82 -36.05 22.04
N THR A 407 36.02 -36.85 22.73
CA THR A 407 34.86 -37.54 22.13
C THR A 407 33.58 -36.78 22.43
N ALA A 408 32.64 -36.83 21.49
CA ALA A 408 31.43 -36.02 21.53
C ALA A 408 30.18 -36.84 21.17
N ARG A 409 29.01 -36.41 21.65
CA ARG A 409 27.69 -36.97 21.32
C ARG A 409 26.72 -35.86 20.88
N PRO A 410 26.16 -35.93 19.64
CA PRO A 410 26.51 -36.87 18.58
C PRO A 410 27.98 -36.75 18.18
N ALA A 411 28.55 -37.80 17.57
CA ALA A 411 29.94 -37.79 17.12
C ALA A 411 30.16 -36.59 16.18
N SER A 412 31.21 -35.80 16.44
CA SER A 412 31.53 -34.65 15.61
C SER A 412 31.93 -35.10 14.21
N ARG A 413 31.40 -34.42 13.19
CA ARG A 413 31.75 -34.68 11.79
C ARG A 413 33.01 -33.93 11.38
N THR A 414 33.23 -32.77 11.99
CA THR A 414 34.40 -31.92 11.75
C THR A 414 34.96 -31.46 13.09
N VAL A 415 36.29 -31.43 13.20
CA VAL A 415 36.99 -30.79 14.31
C VAL A 415 38.00 -29.79 13.75
N SER A 416 37.99 -28.57 14.28
CA SER A 416 38.95 -27.53 13.92
C SER A 416 39.76 -27.07 15.12
N TYR A 417 40.96 -26.55 14.86
CA TYR A 417 41.91 -26.14 15.89
C TYR A 417 42.33 -24.71 15.66
N VAL A 418 42.56 -23.98 16.75
CA VAL A 418 43.10 -22.62 16.71
C VAL A 418 44.04 -22.45 17.89
N TRP A 419 45.33 -22.29 17.63
CA TRP A 419 46.28 -22.01 18.70
C TRP A 419 46.21 -20.55 19.12
N LEU A 420 46.27 -20.33 20.42
CA LEU A 420 46.17 -19.04 21.09
C LEU A 420 47.46 -18.79 21.88
N ARG A 421 47.91 -17.54 21.90
CA ARG A 421 48.95 -17.03 22.79
C ARG A 421 48.32 -15.96 23.67
N ASP A 422 48.34 -16.16 24.98
CA ASP A 422 47.70 -15.30 25.98
C ASP A 422 46.23 -15.01 25.62
N GLY A 423 45.52 -16.05 25.20
CA GLY A 423 44.11 -15.97 24.77
C GLY A 423 43.87 -15.42 23.36
N LYS A 424 44.90 -14.90 22.67
CA LYS A 424 44.76 -14.31 21.32
C LYS A 424 45.16 -15.29 20.23
N ARG A 425 44.42 -15.31 19.10
CA ARG A 425 44.70 -16.20 17.96
C ARG A 425 46.11 -15.98 17.41
N ILE A 426 46.85 -17.07 17.24
CA ILE A 426 48.13 -17.08 16.54
C ILE A 426 47.84 -17.26 15.05
N ALA A 427 48.25 -16.28 14.24
CA ALA A 427 47.99 -16.29 12.80
C ALA A 427 48.49 -17.59 12.13
N LYS A 428 47.63 -18.19 11.29
CA LYS A 428 47.86 -19.44 10.52
C LYS A 428 48.09 -20.70 11.38
N ALA A 429 47.98 -20.61 12.70
CA ALA A 429 48.14 -21.76 13.59
C ALA A 429 46.79 -22.47 13.79
N THR A 430 46.28 -23.08 12.71
CA THR A 430 44.98 -23.77 12.69
C THR A 430 45.10 -25.30 12.57
N ASN A 431 46.33 -25.79 12.51
CA ASN A 431 46.59 -27.22 12.43
C ASN A 431 46.50 -27.87 13.82
N ARG A 432 46.22 -29.17 13.83
CA ARG A 432 46.27 -30.02 15.03
C ARG A 432 47.63 -29.96 15.75
N ARG A 433 48.71 -29.67 15.00
CA ARG A 433 50.07 -29.53 15.52
C ARG A 433 50.53 -28.08 15.46
N TYR A 434 51.24 -27.64 16.50
CA TYR A 434 51.85 -26.31 16.58
C TYR A 434 53.29 -26.38 17.05
N THR A 435 54.21 -25.86 16.25
CA THR A 435 55.60 -25.66 16.66
C THR A 435 55.72 -24.39 17.47
N LEU A 436 56.16 -24.52 18.72
CA LEU A 436 56.41 -23.40 19.62
C LEU A 436 57.52 -22.52 19.06
N ARG A 437 57.26 -21.21 19.02
CA ARG A 437 58.12 -20.17 18.47
C ARG A 437 58.78 -19.40 19.60
N ALA A 438 59.81 -18.62 19.26
CA ALA A 438 60.47 -17.72 20.21
C ALA A 438 59.49 -16.79 20.95
N ALA A 439 58.44 -16.32 20.27
CA ALA A 439 57.42 -15.44 20.84
C ALA A 439 56.51 -16.13 21.88
N ASP A 440 56.55 -17.46 21.98
CA ASP A 440 55.76 -18.22 22.95
C ASP A 440 56.47 -18.38 24.30
N LEU A 441 57.77 -18.09 24.37
CA LEU A 441 58.58 -18.28 25.58
C LEU A 441 57.99 -17.50 26.77
N GLY A 442 57.67 -18.22 27.86
CA GLY A 442 57.05 -17.63 29.04
C GLY A 442 55.61 -17.16 28.85
N ARG A 443 54.97 -17.41 27.70
CA ARG A 443 53.58 -17.06 27.43
C ARG A 443 52.66 -18.25 27.66
N THR A 444 51.37 -17.97 27.86
CA THR A 444 50.36 -19.02 27.95
C THR A 444 49.96 -19.43 26.54
N VAL A 445 50.33 -20.64 26.13
CA VAL A 445 49.89 -21.23 24.87
C VAL A 445 48.74 -22.17 25.14
N SER A 446 47.64 -22.01 24.40
CA SER A 446 46.47 -22.90 24.46
C SER A 446 45.97 -23.20 23.06
N VAL A 447 45.10 -24.21 22.94
CA VAL A 447 44.39 -24.51 21.69
C VAL A 447 42.89 -24.45 21.95
N GLN A 448 42.18 -23.72 21.11
CA GLN A 448 40.73 -23.79 21.00
C GLN A 448 40.38 -24.93 20.04
N VAL A 449 39.62 -25.90 20.53
CA VAL A 449 39.13 -27.05 19.77
C VAL A 449 37.63 -26.88 19.56
N THR A 450 37.20 -26.79 18.30
CA THR A 450 35.79 -26.68 17.94
C THR A 450 35.32 -27.97 17.30
N SER A 451 34.32 -28.58 17.93
CA SER A 451 33.70 -29.84 17.54
C SER A 451 32.31 -29.56 16.93
N SER A 452 32.16 -29.84 15.65
CA SER A 452 30.97 -29.49 14.86
C SER A 452 30.25 -30.74 14.33
N ASN A 453 28.92 -30.69 14.31
CA ASN A 453 28.06 -31.67 13.65
C ASN A 453 26.93 -30.91 12.92
N PRO A 454 26.62 -31.23 11.64
CA PRO A 454 25.57 -30.55 10.90
C PRO A 454 24.25 -30.46 11.68
N SER A 455 23.66 -29.27 11.69
CA SER A 455 22.42 -28.97 12.39
C SER A 455 22.50 -29.06 13.92
N PHE A 456 23.68 -29.12 14.54
CA PHE A 456 23.88 -28.94 15.98
C PHE A 456 24.68 -27.66 16.23
N ARG A 457 24.46 -27.02 17.37
CA ARG A 457 25.36 -25.96 17.83
C ARG A 457 26.74 -26.54 18.16
N ASP A 458 27.80 -25.87 17.73
CA ASP A 458 29.18 -26.31 17.96
C ASP A 458 29.54 -26.32 19.45
N ALA A 459 30.41 -27.26 19.83
CA ALA A 459 31.06 -27.30 21.13
C ALA A 459 32.48 -26.76 21.02
N VAL A 460 32.87 -25.89 21.95
CA VAL A 460 34.19 -25.24 21.95
C VAL A 460 34.88 -25.48 23.29
N GLU A 461 36.08 -26.05 23.24
CA GLU A 461 36.95 -26.25 24.41
C GLU A 461 38.24 -25.43 24.24
N ASN A 462 38.71 -24.79 25.31
CA ASN A 462 40.04 -24.17 25.33
C ASN A 462 40.96 -25.00 26.23
N VAL A 463 42.01 -25.58 25.67
CA VAL A 463 42.94 -26.46 26.39
C VAL A 463 44.31 -25.81 26.47
N ALA A 464 44.74 -25.48 27.69
CA ALA A 464 46.07 -24.92 27.92
C ALA A 464 47.16 -25.98 27.78
N ALA A 465 48.31 -25.58 27.21
CA ALA A 465 49.53 -26.35 27.28
C ALA A 465 50.28 -26.08 28.60
N ALA A 466 51.30 -26.87 28.90
CA ALA A 466 52.24 -26.56 29.98
C ALA A 466 52.99 -25.24 29.69
N PRO A 467 53.54 -24.56 30.72
CA PRO A 467 54.31 -23.33 30.53
C PRO A 467 55.48 -23.52 29.56
N VAL A 468 55.63 -22.58 28.62
CA VAL A 468 56.63 -22.67 27.55
C VAL A 468 58.01 -22.27 28.07
N THR A 469 58.95 -23.21 27.99
CA THR A 469 60.36 -23.05 28.38
C THR A 469 61.30 -23.17 27.18
N THR A 470 62.60 -23.05 27.38
CA THR A 470 63.61 -23.30 26.34
C THR A 470 64.83 -23.98 26.94
N VAL A 471 65.47 -24.86 26.16
CA VAL A 471 66.69 -25.56 26.56
C VAL A 471 67.90 -24.71 26.14
N PRO A 472 68.78 -24.32 27.07
CA PRO A 472 69.97 -23.56 26.71
C PRO A 472 71.11 -24.44 26.20
N VAL A 473 71.92 -23.86 25.33
CA VAL A 473 73.24 -24.35 24.95
C VAL A 473 74.29 -23.57 25.74
N VAL A 474 74.96 -24.26 26.67
CA VAL A 474 76.06 -23.70 27.46
C VAL A 474 77.39 -24.05 26.79
N ARG A 475 78.20 -23.05 26.46
CA ARG A 475 79.57 -23.21 25.96
C ARG A 475 80.55 -22.64 26.97
N ALA A 476 81.60 -23.40 27.24
CA ALA A 476 82.64 -23.03 28.18
C ALA A 476 84.02 -23.19 27.54
N THR A 477 84.83 -22.14 27.61
CA THR A 477 86.23 -22.17 27.16
C THR A 477 87.12 -21.91 28.35
N ALA A 478 87.91 -22.91 28.73
CA ALA A 478 88.86 -22.82 29.83
C ALA A 478 90.27 -22.53 29.30
N ARG A 479 90.93 -21.53 29.87
CA ARG A 479 92.33 -21.18 29.57
C ARG A 479 93.11 -21.15 30.88
N SER A 480 94.24 -21.85 30.90
CA SER A 480 95.12 -21.88 32.07
C SER A 480 96.17 -20.78 32.01
N ARG A 481 96.56 -20.32 33.20
CA ARG A 481 97.79 -19.59 33.48
C ARG A 481 98.41 -20.19 34.74
N LYS A 482 99.56 -19.68 35.17
CA LYS A 482 100.22 -20.11 36.42
C LYS A 482 99.23 -20.07 37.58
N ASN A 483 98.97 -21.24 38.20
CA ASN A 483 98.10 -21.44 39.36
C ASN A 483 96.63 -21.01 39.21
N LEU A 484 96.13 -20.73 38.00
CA LEU A 484 94.74 -20.33 37.79
C LEU A 484 94.17 -20.82 36.46
N VAL A 485 92.85 -20.94 36.40
CA VAL A 485 92.10 -21.19 35.16
C VAL A 485 91.04 -20.10 35.02
N THR A 486 91.03 -19.42 33.88
CA THR A 486 89.93 -18.54 33.47
C THR A 486 88.96 -19.33 32.60
N VAL A 487 87.67 -19.28 32.95
CA VAL A 487 86.60 -19.91 32.19
C VAL A 487 85.70 -18.82 31.62
N ASP A 488 85.72 -18.66 30.30
CA ASP A 488 84.76 -17.84 29.58
C ASP A 488 83.52 -18.67 29.27
N LEU A 489 82.36 -18.16 29.66
CA LEU A 489 81.07 -18.81 29.50
C LEU A 489 80.20 -18.05 28.52
N ARG A 490 79.49 -18.80 27.68
CA ARG A 490 78.45 -18.27 26.81
C ARG A 490 77.25 -19.20 26.83
N VAL A 491 76.10 -18.68 27.23
CA VAL A 491 74.83 -19.40 27.19
C VAL A 491 73.93 -18.75 26.16
N LYS A 492 73.28 -19.57 25.33
CA LYS A 492 72.25 -19.13 24.39
C LYS A 492 71.10 -20.12 24.45
N ALA A 493 69.87 -19.64 24.39
CA ALA A 493 68.71 -20.49 24.19
C ALA A 493 67.85 -19.96 23.05
N LEU A 494 67.07 -20.84 22.42
CA LEU A 494 66.15 -20.42 21.36
C LEU A 494 65.05 -19.55 21.99
N GLY A 495 64.83 -18.35 21.42
CA GLY A 495 63.91 -17.35 22.00
C GLY A 495 64.47 -16.53 23.16
N ALA A 496 65.59 -16.93 23.77
CA ALA A 496 66.32 -16.18 24.78
C ALA A 496 67.83 -16.15 24.45
N PRO A 497 68.27 -15.29 23.50
CA PRO A 497 69.65 -15.29 23.00
C PRO A 497 70.68 -14.73 23.99
N ARG A 498 70.22 -14.02 25.03
CA ARG A 498 71.04 -13.39 26.07
C ARG A 498 70.45 -13.71 27.45
N PRO A 499 70.40 -15.00 27.86
CA PRO A 499 69.80 -15.37 29.12
C PRO A 499 70.68 -14.88 30.29
N ASP A 500 70.03 -14.51 31.38
CA ASP A 500 70.67 -14.23 32.67
C ASP A 500 70.46 -15.41 33.62
N GLY A 501 71.29 -15.55 34.65
CA GLY A 501 71.07 -16.55 35.70
C GLY A 501 72.33 -16.98 36.43
N ALA A 502 72.16 -17.69 37.54
CA ALA A 502 73.27 -18.15 38.35
C ALA A 502 74.08 -19.23 37.63
N ILE A 503 75.41 -19.17 37.79
CA ILE A 503 76.38 -20.10 37.24
C ILE A 503 77.29 -20.60 38.36
N SER A 504 77.71 -21.85 38.28
CA SER A 504 78.84 -22.38 39.06
C SER A 504 79.84 -23.08 38.15
N VAL A 505 81.14 -22.84 38.37
CA VAL A 505 82.26 -23.52 37.72
C VAL A 505 83.02 -24.33 38.76
N ARG A 506 83.10 -25.64 38.57
CA ARG A 506 83.87 -26.56 39.42
C ARG A 506 85.07 -27.11 38.66
N ILE A 507 86.26 -26.98 39.26
CA ILE A 507 87.54 -27.47 38.73
C ILE A 507 88.28 -28.17 39.88
N GLY A 508 88.33 -29.51 39.84
CA GLY A 508 88.82 -30.31 40.95
C GLY A 508 87.91 -30.22 42.19
N ASP A 509 88.50 -29.84 43.31
CA ASP A 509 87.84 -29.56 44.60
C ASP A 509 87.31 -28.12 44.71
N LYS A 510 87.70 -27.23 43.79
CA LYS A 510 87.32 -25.81 43.82
C LYS A 510 86.05 -25.54 43.06
N THR A 511 85.17 -24.73 43.63
CA THR A 511 83.96 -24.23 42.99
C THR A 511 83.92 -22.71 43.11
N VAL A 512 83.61 -22.02 42.01
CA VAL A 512 83.37 -20.57 41.98
C VAL A 512 81.99 -20.34 41.37
N THR A 513 81.20 -19.47 42.00
CA THR A 513 79.89 -19.06 41.50
C THR A 513 79.97 -17.69 40.85
N GLY A 514 79.05 -17.41 39.94
CA GLY A 514 78.91 -16.11 39.29
C GLY A 514 77.51 -15.89 38.73
N GLN A 515 77.28 -14.70 38.20
CA GLN A 515 76.00 -14.32 37.62
C GLN A 515 76.17 -14.09 36.12
N LEU A 516 75.59 -14.98 35.33
CA LEU A 516 75.50 -14.81 33.89
C LEU A 516 74.68 -13.54 33.60
N THR A 517 75.29 -12.61 32.87
CA THR A 517 74.65 -11.37 32.45
C THR A 517 74.73 -11.24 30.93
N LYS A 518 73.59 -11.03 30.27
CA LYS A 518 73.45 -10.94 28.81
C LYS A 518 74.05 -12.15 28.08
N GLY A 519 73.90 -13.35 28.66
CA GLY A 519 74.36 -14.61 28.07
C GLY A 519 75.86 -14.87 28.14
N LYS A 520 76.63 -14.08 28.91
CA LYS A 520 78.08 -14.25 29.07
C LYS A 520 78.49 -14.11 30.52
N GLU A 521 79.58 -14.80 30.88
CA GLU A 521 80.26 -14.61 32.16
C GLU A 521 81.72 -15.04 32.07
N ARG A 522 82.59 -14.44 32.89
CA ARG A 522 83.98 -14.88 33.04
C ARG A 522 84.29 -15.15 34.50
N LEU A 523 84.64 -16.39 34.81
CA LEU A 523 85.05 -16.80 36.16
C LEU A 523 86.51 -17.21 36.19
N VAL A 524 87.21 -16.90 37.28
CA VAL A 524 88.60 -17.26 37.49
C VAL A 524 88.71 -18.15 38.72
N VAL A 525 89.28 -19.34 38.54
CA VAL A 525 89.53 -20.29 39.63
C VAL A 525 91.03 -20.27 39.96
N HIS A 526 91.37 -19.80 41.16
CA HIS A 526 92.74 -19.65 41.63
C HIS A 526 93.22 -20.81 42.51
N GLY A 527 94.54 -20.94 42.65
CA GLY A 527 95.18 -21.90 43.55
C GLY A 527 95.13 -23.34 43.06
N LEU A 528 95.11 -23.55 41.74
CA LEU A 528 95.16 -24.87 41.12
C LEU A 528 96.61 -25.34 41.00
N LYS A 529 96.89 -26.61 41.34
CA LYS A 529 98.20 -27.24 41.12
C LYS A 529 98.40 -27.53 39.64
N ALA A 530 99.63 -27.81 39.21
CA ALA A 530 99.88 -28.27 37.85
C ALA A 530 99.21 -29.63 37.62
N GLY A 531 98.50 -29.80 36.50
CA GLY A 531 97.72 -31.01 36.23
C GLY A 531 96.62 -30.81 35.18
N ARG A 532 96.01 -31.91 34.76
CA ARG A 532 94.82 -31.89 33.89
C ARG A 532 93.57 -31.87 34.76
N TYR A 533 92.68 -30.92 34.48
CA TYR A 533 91.41 -30.79 35.19
C TYR A 533 90.24 -30.88 34.22
N ARG A 534 89.16 -31.53 34.70
CA ARG A 534 87.82 -31.38 34.13
C ARG A 534 87.19 -30.11 34.71
N VAL A 535 86.59 -29.31 33.84
CA VAL A 535 85.83 -28.12 34.19
C VAL A 535 84.36 -28.48 34.03
N LEU A 536 83.60 -28.48 35.12
CA LEU A 536 82.15 -28.64 35.10
C LEU A 536 81.51 -27.27 35.30
N VAL A 537 80.65 -26.89 34.37
CA VAL A 537 79.88 -25.65 34.43
C VAL A 537 78.42 -26.04 34.63
N THR A 538 77.77 -25.45 35.62
CA THR A 538 76.34 -25.58 35.85
C THR A 538 75.69 -24.21 35.71
N TYR A 539 74.68 -24.12 34.87
CA TYR A 539 73.78 -22.99 34.74
C TYR A 539 72.45 -23.35 35.41
N ALA A 540 72.04 -22.56 36.39
CA ALA A 540 70.87 -22.85 37.22
C ALA A 540 69.53 -22.68 36.49
N GLY A 541 69.52 -21.97 35.36
CA GLY A 541 68.28 -21.66 34.65
C GLY A 541 67.55 -20.43 35.18
N THR A 542 66.37 -20.18 34.62
CA THR A 542 65.36 -19.21 35.04
C THR A 542 63.98 -19.88 34.98
N THR A 543 62.91 -19.11 35.23
CA THR A 543 61.53 -19.59 35.05
C THR A 543 61.20 -20.02 33.61
N VAL A 544 61.96 -19.54 32.62
CA VAL A 544 61.71 -19.82 31.20
C VAL A 544 62.88 -20.49 30.48
N VAL A 545 64.11 -20.40 31.01
CA VAL A 545 65.28 -21.09 30.47
C VAL A 545 65.66 -22.23 31.41
N GLN A 546 65.64 -23.47 30.94
CA GLN A 546 65.95 -24.63 31.79
C GLN A 546 67.39 -24.60 32.31
N ALA A 547 67.65 -25.30 33.41
CA ALA A 547 69.02 -25.52 33.89
C ALA A 547 69.81 -26.38 32.89
N ALA A 548 71.13 -26.18 32.82
CA ALA A 548 71.99 -26.99 31.96
C ALA A 548 73.42 -27.07 32.47
N THR A 549 74.14 -28.11 32.04
CA THR A 549 75.56 -28.27 32.36
C THR A 549 76.41 -28.34 31.11
N ALA A 550 77.63 -27.81 31.17
CA ALA A 550 78.66 -28.00 30.17
C ALA A 550 79.95 -28.53 30.80
N ARG A 551 80.75 -29.23 29.99
CA ARG A 551 82.05 -29.74 30.40
C ARG A 551 83.13 -29.20 29.47
N ALA A 552 84.26 -28.82 30.05
CA ALA A 552 85.50 -28.53 29.33
C ALA A 552 86.66 -29.24 30.02
N SER A 553 87.84 -29.23 29.40
CA SER A 553 89.07 -29.73 30.01
C SER A 553 90.17 -28.71 29.84
N VAL A 554 91.08 -28.64 30.80
CA VAL A 554 92.20 -27.70 30.79
C VAL A 554 93.42 -28.33 31.46
N ARG A 555 94.62 -28.00 30.97
CA ARG A 555 95.88 -28.39 31.60
C ARG A 555 96.53 -27.16 32.21
N VAL A 556 96.80 -27.18 33.51
CA VAL A 556 97.56 -26.15 34.20
C VAL A 556 99.04 -26.53 34.16
N ASP A 557 99.85 -25.66 33.57
CA ASP A 557 101.27 -25.93 33.38
C ASP A 557 102.09 -25.79 34.67
N PRO A 558 103.16 -26.59 34.83
CA PRO A 558 104.10 -26.46 35.94
C PRO A 558 104.87 -25.13 35.85
N ARG A 559 105.36 -24.63 36.99
CA ARG A 559 106.18 -23.41 37.04
C ARG A 559 107.42 -23.58 36.14
N ARG A 560 107.59 -22.75 35.11
CA ARG A 560 108.92 -22.57 34.49
C ARG A 560 109.82 -21.94 35.56
N ARG A 561 110.98 -22.57 35.78
CA ARG A 561 112.00 -22.11 36.74
C ARG A 561 112.56 -20.76 36.33
#